data_AF-A0A2D4HMR3-F1
#
_entry.id   AF-A0A2D4HMR3-F1
#
_cell.length_a   1.000
_cell.length_b   1.000
_cell.length_c   1.000
_cell.angle_alpha   90.00
_cell.angle_beta   90.00
_cell.angle_gamma   90.00
#
_symmetry.space_group_name_H-M   'P 1'
#
loop_
_entity.id
_entity.type
_entity.pdbx_description
1 polymer ?
#
loop_
_entity_poly.entity_id
_entity_poly.type
_entity_poly.pdbx_seq_one_letter_code
_entity_poly.pdbx_strand_id
1 'polypeptide(L)'
;LTIMYGGPVKKAQELWYKIWTWLEGMTRLKICYKSEMFLLGIMEEKFSKANNYLIIHVITAARMIFAQNWKASEIPSEDVMIDKILQCAKMDRLTLVLKDQNESEY
;
A
#
# COMPACT_ATOMS: atom_id res chain seq x y z
N LEU A 1 -1.05 32.92 -16.95
CA LEU A 1 -0.86 31.51 -17.35
C LEU A 1 -0.65 30.66 -16.09
N THR A 2 -1.67 30.60 -15.22
CA THR A 2 -1.52 30.11 -13.83
C THR A 2 -2.61 29.09 -13.52
N ILE A 3 -2.59 27.97 -14.24
CA ILE A 3 -3.31 26.76 -13.85
C ILE A 3 -2.46 25.63 -14.43
N MET A 4 -1.68 24.91 -13.61
CA MET A 4 -1.12 23.56 -13.88
C MET A 4 -0.02 23.10 -12.90
N TYR A 5 0.23 23.79 -11.78
CA TYR A 5 1.10 23.23 -10.72
C TYR A 5 0.34 22.38 -9.69
N GLY A 6 -0.88 21.91 -9.97
CA GLY A 6 -1.69 21.04 -9.10
C GLY A 6 -1.95 19.65 -9.70
N GLY A 7 -1.05 19.16 -10.56
CA GLY A 7 -1.25 17.95 -11.36
C GLY A 7 -1.20 16.62 -10.58
N PRO A 8 -1.40 15.48 -11.27
CA PRO A 8 -1.44 14.12 -10.69
C PRO A 8 -0.22 13.77 -9.81
N VAL A 9 0.93 14.35 -10.12
CA VAL A 9 2.20 14.15 -9.40
C VAL A 9 2.12 14.61 -7.95
N LYS A 10 1.48 15.77 -7.66
CA LYS A 10 1.37 16.27 -6.28
C LYS A 10 0.46 15.40 -5.42
N LYS A 11 -0.65 14.94 -6.00
CA LYS A 11 -1.59 14.04 -5.32
C LYS A 11 -0.98 12.67 -5.01
N ALA A 12 -0.20 12.14 -5.94
CA ALA A 12 0.57 10.93 -5.69
C ALA A 12 1.53 11.13 -4.51
N GLN A 13 2.27 12.25 -4.47
CA GLN A 13 3.17 12.57 -3.38
C GLN A 13 2.44 12.70 -2.03
N GLU A 14 1.28 13.36 -2.00
CA GLU A 14 0.45 13.50 -0.79
C GLU A 14 -0.05 12.15 -0.28
N LEU A 15 -0.54 11.28 -1.17
CA LEU A 15 -0.95 9.92 -0.83
C LEU A 15 0.24 9.11 -0.27
N TRP A 16 1.39 9.14 -0.95
CA TRP A 16 2.55 8.37 -0.52
C TRP A 16 3.14 8.85 0.81
N TYR A 17 3.17 10.17 1.02
CA TYR A 17 3.58 10.75 2.29
C TYR A 17 2.65 10.29 3.43
N LYS A 18 1.35 10.29 3.20
CA LYS A 18 0.35 9.81 4.18
C LYS A 18 0.54 8.33 4.53
N ILE A 19 0.71 7.49 3.51
CA ILE A 19 0.98 6.06 3.69
C ILE A 19 2.28 5.84 4.48
N TRP A 20 3.32 6.60 4.17
CA TRP A 20 4.59 6.54 4.89
C TRP A 20 4.42 6.89 6.38
N THR A 21 3.75 8.00 6.69
CA THR A 21 3.47 8.40 8.08
C THR A 21 2.68 7.33 8.84
N TRP A 22 1.69 6.71 8.19
CA TRP A 22 0.95 5.60 8.77
C TRP A 22 1.84 4.39 9.09
N LEU A 23 2.72 4.01 8.14
CA LEU A 23 3.62 2.89 8.32
C LEU A 23 4.60 3.10 9.48
N GLU A 24 5.20 4.29 9.59
CA GLU A 24 6.05 4.62 10.73
C GLU A 24 5.27 4.59 12.05
N GLY A 25 4.05 5.14 12.07
CA GLY A 25 3.20 5.13 13.26
C GLY A 25 2.82 3.71 13.72
N MET A 26 2.43 2.83 12.79
CA MET A 26 2.01 1.46 13.10
C MET A 26 3.19 0.57 13.50
N THR A 27 4.32 0.68 12.81
CA THR A 27 5.49 -0.18 13.07
C THR A 27 6.40 0.37 14.17
N ARG A 28 6.29 1.67 14.49
CA ARG A 28 7.23 2.43 15.33
C ARG A 28 8.68 2.37 14.83
N LEU A 29 8.85 2.12 13.54
CA LEU A 29 10.15 2.09 12.88
C LEU A 29 10.37 3.39 12.11
N LYS A 30 11.63 3.80 11.99
CA LYS A 30 12.02 4.82 11.02
C LYS A 30 12.19 4.15 9.67
N ILE A 31 11.26 4.38 8.76
CA ILE A 31 11.27 3.78 7.42
C ILE A 31 11.84 4.80 6.46
N CYS A 32 12.85 4.46 5.67
CA CYS A 32 13.36 5.40 4.68
C CYS A 32 12.29 5.69 3.61
N TYR A 33 11.94 6.96 3.41
CA TYR A 33 11.03 7.36 2.33
C TYR A 33 11.73 7.26 0.97
N LYS A 34 11.61 6.09 0.32
CA LYS A 34 12.14 5.83 -1.03
C LYS A 34 11.02 5.62 -2.03
N SER A 35 11.08 6.33 -3.16
CA SER A 35 10.07 6.23 -4.22
C SER A 35 9.90 4.82 -4.78
N GLU A 36 10.98 4.06 -4.84
CA GLU A 36 11.07 2.68 -5.30
C GLU A 36 10.23 1.74 -4.43
N MET A 37 10.21 1.99 -3.11
CA MET A 37 9.38 1.24 -2.18
C MET A 37 7.90 1.43 -2.49
N PHE A 38 7.47 2.66 -2.76
CA PHE A 38 6.05 2.97 -2.98
C PHE A 38 5.57 2.63 -4.41
N LEU A 39 6.39 2.92 -5.41
CA LEU A 39 6.04 2.72 -6.82
C LEU A 39 6.25 1.27 -7.27
N LEU A 40 7.31 0.63 -6.79
CA LEU A 40 7.73 -0.70 -7.23
C LEU A 40 7.51 -1.78 -6.17
N GLY A 41 7.34 -1.43 -4.89
CA GLY A 41 7.24 -2.40 -3.81
C GLY A 41 8.59 -2.98 -3.39
N ILE A 42 9.69 -2.35 -3.82
CA ILE A 42 11.05 -2.82 -3.54
C ILE A 42 11.47 -2.29 -2.18
N MET A 43 11.58 -3.18 -1.20
CA MET A 43 12.12 -2.87 0.13
C MET A 43 13.56 -3.36 0.23
N GLU A 44 14.49 -2.44 0.43
CA GLU A 44 15.90 -2.76 0.71
C GLU A 44 16.13 -3.04 2.20
N GLU A 45 15.27 -2.48 3.07
CA GLU A 45 15.37 -2.63 4.51
C GLU A 45 14.86 -4.01 4.95
N LYS A 46 15.58 -4.62 5.89
CA LYS A 46 15.20 -5.90 6.49
C LYS A 46 14.41 -5.66 7.77
N PHE A 47 13.08 -5.65 7.67
CA PHE A 47 12.21 -5.64 8.85
C PHE A 47 11.86 -7.06 9.33
N SER A 48 11.23 -7.16 10.50
CA SER A 48 10.67 -8.42 10.98
C SER A 48 9.62 -8.96 10.01
N LYS A 49 9.36 -10.28 10.03
CA LYS A 49 8.34 -10.90 9.16
C LYS A 49 6.97 -10.23 9.30
N ALA A 50 6.57 -9.89 10.53
CA ALA A 50 5.30 -9.21 10.80
C ALA A 50 5.26 -7.78 10.23
N ASN A 51 6.35 -7.02 10.38
CA ASN A 51 6.43 -5.66 9.85
C ASN A 51 6.49 -5.66 8.32
N ASN A 52 7.27 -6.56 7.71
CA ASN A 52 7.27 -6.75 6.26
C ASN A 52 5.88 -7.10 5.73
N TYR A 53 5.17 -8.00 6.41
CA TYR A 53 3.81 -8.37 6.06
C TYR A 53 2.89 -7.15 6.06
N LEU A 54 2.91 -6.36 7.15
CA LEU A 54 2.11 -5.14 7.24
C LEU A 54 2.45 -4.14 6.14
N ILE A 55 3.74 -3.84 5.95
CA ILE A 55 4.21 -2.85 4.97
C ILE A 55 3.80 -3.26 3.55
N ILE A 56 4.01 -4.53 3.18
CA ILE A 56 3.64 -5.04 1.85
C ILE A 56 2.14 -4.92 1.60
N HIS A 57 1.30 -5.28 2.57
CA HIS A 57 -0.16 -5.23 2.40
C HIS A 57 -0.66 -3.79 2.26
N VAL A 58 -0.11 -2.87 3.06
CA VAL A 58 -0.46 -1.44 2.99
C VAL A 58 -0.02 -0.84 1.65
N ILE A 59 1.22 -1.08 1.21
CA ILE A 59 1.72 -0.57 -0.08
C ILE A 59 0.93 -1.17 -1.23
N THR A 60 0.61 -2.46 -1.19
CA THR A 60 -0.16 -3.14 -2.24
C THR A 60 -1.55 -2.50 -2.38
N ALA A 61 -2.27 -2.31 -1.27
CA ALA A 61 -3.57 -1.65 -1.29
C ALA A 61 -3.48 -0.21 -1.80
N ALA A 62 -2.48 0.56 -1.35
CA ALA A 62 -2.27 1.94 -1.81
C ALA A 62 -2.00 2.01 -3.33
N ARG A 63 -1.18 1.09 -3.86
CA ARG A 63 -0.91 0.99 -5.32
C ARG A 63 -2.18 0.64 -6.10
N MET A 64 -2.99 -0.28 -5.60
CA MET A 64 -4.27 -0.63 -6.24
C MET A 64 -5.21 0.58 -6.28
N ILE A 65 -5.35 1.28 -5.17
CA ILE A 65 -6.20 2.48 -5.07
C ILE A 65 -5.71 3.56 -6.03
N PHE A 66 -4.41 3.82 -6.05
CA PHE A 66 -3.81 4.80 -6.95
C PHE A 66 -4.05 4.44 -8.42
N ALA A 67 -3.86 3.17 -8.80
CA ALA A 67 -4.11 2.69 -10.16
C ALA A 67 -5.59 2.77 -10.55
N GLN A 68 -6.51 2.47 -9.63
CA GLN A 68 -7.95 2.57 -9.88
C GLN A 68 -8.41 4.03 -10.03
N ASN A 69 -7.78 4.95 -9.29
CA ASN A 69 -8.14 6.36 -9.23
C ASN A 69 -7.18 7.27 -9.99
N TRP A 70 -6.39 6.73 -10.93
CA TRP A 70 -5.32 7.47 -11.62
C TRP A 70 -5.81 8.70 -12.41
N LYS A 71 -7.10 8.73 -12.77
CA LYS A 71 -7.80 9.84 -13.43
C LYS A 71 -8.66 10.68 -12.48
N ALA A 72 -8.82 10.26 -11.22
CA ALA A 72 -9.68 10.94 -10.27
C ALA A 72 -9.09 12.30 -9.87
N SER A 73 -9.97 13.26 -9.61
CA SER A 73 -9.60 14.59 -9.14
C SER A 73 -9.23 14.63 -7.66
N GLU A 74 -9.49 13.58 -6.90
CA GLU A 74 -9.34 13.57 -5.44
C GLU A 74 -8.63 12.31 -4.95
N ILE A 75 -7.93 12.45 -3.83
CA ILE A 75 -7.32 11.32 -3.13
C ILE A 75 -8.43 10.59 -2.37
N PRO A 76 -8.52 9.25 -2.46
CA PRO A 76 -9.50 8.48 -1.71
C PRO A 76 -9.41 8.70 -0.19
N SER A 77 -10.56 8.63 0.49
CA SER A 77 -10.63 8.82 1.93
C SER A 77 -9.88 7.73 2.71
N GLU A 78 -9.61 8.00 3.99
CA GLU A 78 -8.92 7.05 4.87
C GLU A 78 -9.69 5.73 5.00
N ASP A 79 -11.01 5.79 5.16
CA ASP A 79 -11.86 4.60 5.29
C ASP A 79 -11.76 3.70 4.06
N VAL A 80 -11.73 4.29 2.86
CA VAL A 80 -11.56 3.53 1.61
C VAL A 80 -10.19 2.86 1.57
N MET A 81 -9.14 3.52 2.05
CA MET A 81 -7.80 2.93 2.15
C MET A 81 -7.75 1.77 3.14
N ILE A 82 -8.30 1.97 4.35
CA ILE A 82 -8.32 0.95 5.40
C ILE A 82 -9.14 -0.27 4.93
N ASP A 83 -10.31 -0.05 4.34
CA ASP A 83 -11.12 -1.16 3.81
C ASP A 83 -10.36 -1.93 2.73
N LYS A 84 -9.64 -1.25 1.84
CA LYS A 84 -8.83 -1.93 0.82
C LYS A 84 -7.67 -2.74 1.42
N ILE A 85 -6.99 -2.21 2.43
CA ILE A 85 -5.93 -2.93 3.15
C ILE A 85 -6.50 -4.21 3.78
N LEU A 86 -7.67 -4.10 4.42
CA LEU A 86 -8.38 -5.24 5.00
C LEU A 86 -8.78 -6.26 3.94
N GLN A 87 -9.32 -5.82 2.79
CA GLN A 87 -9.63 -6.69 1.67
C GLN A 87 -8.37 -7.44 1.18
N CYS A 88 -7.25 -6.75 0.99
CA CYS A 88 -6.00 -7.38 0.57
C CYS A 88 -5.55 -8.47 1.56
N ALA A 89 -5.56 -8.19 2.87
CA ALA A 89 -5.20 -9.18 3.89
C ALA A 89 -6.16 -10.38 3.93
N LYS A 90 -7.47 -10.15 3.75
CA LYS A 90 -8.48 -11.22 3.66
C LYS A 90 -8.24 -12.10 2.44
N MET A 91 -7.92 -11.51 1.28
CA MET A 91 -7.67 -12.24 0.04
C MET A 91 -6.35 -13.04 0.10
N ASP A 92 -5.31 -12.50 0.75
CA ASP A 92 -4.07 -13.23 1.01
C ASP A 92 -4.33 -14.46 1.89
N ARG A 93 -5.06 -14.28 3.00
CA ARG A 93 -5.47 -15.40 3.86
C ARG A 93 -6.30 -16.44 3.11
N LEU A 94 -7.27 -16.02 2.30
CA LEU A 94 -8.06 -16.94 1.47
C LEU A 94 -7.17 -17.73 0.50
N THR A 95 -6.20 -17.06 -0.12
CA THR A 95 -5.23 -17.70 -1.03
C THR A 95 -4.40 -18.77 -0.32
N LEU A 96 -3.98 -18.52 0.93
CA LEU A 96 -3.26 -19.51 1.74
C LEU A 96 -4.13 -20.74 2.04
N VAL A 97 -5.39 -20.53 2.44
CA VAL A 97 -6.35 -21.63 2.72
C VAL A 97 -6.58 -22.49 1.48
N LEU A 98 -6.77 -21.88 0.30
CA LEU A 98 -6.99 -22.62 -0.94
C LEU A 98 -5.77 -23.44 -1.38
N LYS A 99 -4.55 -22.97 -1.10
CA LYS A 99 -3.32 -23.71 -1.42
C LYS A 99 -3.14 -24.92 -0.51
N ASP A 100 -3.40 -24.77 0.78
CA ASP A 100 -3.31 -25.85 1.77
C ASP A 100 -4.29 -27.00 1.45
N GLN A 101 -5.50 -26.64 1.02
CA GLN A 101 -6.50 -27.63 0.56
C GLN A 101 -6.02 -28.42 -0.66
N ASN A 102 -5.42 -27.75 -1.64
CA ASN A 102 -4.88 -28.40 -2.85
C ASN A 102 -3.65 -29.29 -2.58
N GLU A 103 -2.86 -29.00 -1.53
CA GLU A 103 -1.71 -29.83 -1.14
C GLU A 103 -2.13 -31.06 -0.31
N SER A 104 -3.29 -31.00 0.36
CA SER A 104 -3.83 -32.12 1.16
C SER A 104 -4.65 -33.15 0.36
N GLU A 105 -4.96 -32.87 -0.90
CA GLU A 105 -5.72 -33.76 -1.80
C GLU A 105 -4.84 -34.65 -2.71
N TYR A 106 -3.51 -34.69 -2.49
CA TYR A 106 -2.55 -35.57 -3.18
C TYR A 106 -1.63 -36.29 -2.20
#